data_AF-A0A847PJ02-F1
#
_entry.id   AF-A0A847PJ02-F1
#
_cell.length_a   1.000
_cell.length_b   1.000
_cell.length_c   1.000
_cell.angle_alpha   90.00
_cell.angle_beta   90.00
_cell.angle_gamma   90.00
#
_symmetry.space_group_name_H-M   'P 1'
#
loop_
_entity.id
_entity.type
_entity.pdbx_description
1 polymer ?
#
loop_
_entity_poly.entity_id
_entity_poly.type
_entity_poly.pdbx_seq_one_letter_code
_entity_poly.pdbx_strand_id
1 'polypeptide(L)'
;MRRILLTALPYGALVLFAMILVLIFWPPESGLIELTNSWIGLFFISAFCAIFLFQEDIYQFFDQRTKWGFLGASIPLQKNRTIPDLFRNDQKFQEIISDTVIVWMDKILMDKQEQRAKEEEIIETIERFKKEKKDYLKWSFLFADYFLVPHSKDVLYEIYERHYITKDMFQEIIAKMAIDEQEAEAISDILRFFRFIRKQEEELVITEIGSAYCTYLERISQ
;
A
#
# COMPACT_ATOMS: atom_id res chain seq x y z
N MET A 1 1.44 34.71 -14.71
CA MET A 1 1.14 35.51 -13.50
C MET A 1 0.32 34.76 -12.46
N ARG A 2 -0.84 34.15 -12.81
CA ARG A 2 -1.71 33.46 -11.83
C ARG A 2 -1.06 32.30 -11.07
N ARG A 3 -0.20 31.50 -11.73
CA ARG A 3 0.58 30.43 -11.09
C ARG A 3 1.61 30.96 -10.09
N ILE A 4 2.41 31.95 -10.49
CA ILE A 4 3.42 32.56 -9.62
C ILE A 4 2.77 33.18 -8.37
N LEU A 5 1.60 33.81 -8.51
CA LEU A 5 0.86 34.38 -7.39
C LEU A 5 0.37 33.30 -6.40
N LEU A 6 -0.18 32.19 -6.92
CA LEU A 6 -0.67 31.08 -6.11
C LEU A 6 0.45 30.32 -5.40
N THR A 7 1.62 30.25 -6.03
CA THR A 7 2.81 29.65 -5.42
C THR A 7 3.42 30.62 -4.42
N ALA A 8 3.66 31.90 -4.74
CA ALA A 8 4.34 32.87 -3.89
C ALA A 8 3.57 33.31 -2.64
N LEU A 9 2.24 33.31 -2.68
CA LEU A 9 1.38 33.77 -1.58
C LEU A 9 1.50 32.91 -0.30
N PRO A 10 1.49 31.57 -0.35
CA PRO A 10 1.78 30.74 0.83
C PRO A 10 3.22 30.90 1.34
N TYR A 11 4.23 31.11 0.47
CA TYR A 11 5.60 31.42 0.94
C TYR A 11 5.64 32.76 1.69
N GLY A 12 4.97 33.79 1.18
CA GLY A 12 4.88 35.09 1.85
C GLY A 12 4.20 34.99 3.21
N ALA A 13 3.10 34.22 3.29
CA ALA A 13 2.40 33.97 4.56
C ALA A 13 3.28 33.19 5.55
N LEU A 14 4.02 32.17 5.10
CA LEU A 14 4.94 31.40 5.93
C LEU A 14 6.11 32.24 6.46
N VAL A 15 6.70 33.11 5.62
CA VAL A 15 7.77 34.02 6.04
C VAL A 15 7.26 35.01 7.09
N LEU A 16 6.06 35.58 6.89
CA LEU A 16 5.45 36.47 7.87
C LEU A 16 5.18 35.75 9.20
N PHE A 17 4.67 34.51 9.14
CA PHE A 17 4.42 33.71 10.33
C PHE A 17 5.72 33.36 11.07
N ALA A 18 6.77 32.99 10.34
CA ALA A 18 8.09 32.73 10.92
C ALA A 18 8.68 33.98 11.58
N MET A 19 8.54 35.16 10.97
CA MET A 19 8.98 36.44 11.57
C MET A 19 8.24 36.75 12.87
N ILE A 20 6.93 36.50 12.92
CA ILE A 20 6.12 36.67 14.14
C ILE A 20 6.58 35.70 15.24
N LEU A 21 6.85 34.44 14.89
CA LEU A 21 7.34 33.45 15.85
C LEU A 21 8.74 33.82 16.37
N VAL A 22 9.65 34.29 15.52
CA VAL A 22 10.97 34.77 15.94
C VAL A 22 10.84 35.95 16.92
N LEU A 23 9.90 36.87 16.68
CA LEU A 23 9.63 37.98 17.59
C LEU A 23 9.07 37.53 18.95
N ILE A 24 8.21 36.50 18.97
CA ILE A 24 7.64 35.95 20.21
C ILE A 24 8.68 35.16 21.02
N PHE A 25 9.57 34.43 20.33
CA PHE A 25 10.58 33.57 20.95
C PHE A 25 11.93 34.27 21.18
N TRP A 26 12.05 35.57 20.87
CA TRP A 26 13.26 36.33 21.13
C TRP A 26 13.37 36.65 22.63
N PRO A 27 14.43 36.21 23.32
CA PRO A 27 14.54 36.45 24.75
C PRO A 27 14.79 37.94 25.02
N PRO A 28 14.07 38.55 25.99
CA PRO A 28 14.27 39.95 26.36
C PRO A 28 15.56 40.16 27.18
N GLU A 29 16.10 39.11 27.79
CA GLU A 29 17.34 39.13 28.56
C GLU A 29 18.42 38.26 27.89
N SER A 30 19.67 38.72 27.93
CA SER A 30 20.81 38.10 27.23
C SER A 30 21.43 36.93 28.01
N GLY A 31 20.59 36.06 28.58
CA GLY A 31 21.04 34.82 29.21
C GLY A 31 21.46 33.78 28.17
N LEU A 32 22.67 33.20 28.30
CA LEU A 32 23.18 32.17 27.37
C LEU A 32 22.21 30.98 27.19
N ILE A 33 21.55 30.56 28.27
CA ILE A 33 20.61 29.44 28.28
C ILE A 33 19.34 29.77 27.49
N GLU A 34 18.80 30.97 27.69
CA GLU A 34 17.61 31.46 26.99
C GLU A 34 17.88 31.70 25.51
N LEU A 35 19.10 32.16 25.18
CA LEU A 35 19.57 32.26 23.81
C LEU A 35 19.58 30.87 23.16
N THR A 36 20.22 29.86 23.76
CA THR A 36 20.24 28.50 23.20
C THR A 36 18.85 27.92 22.99
N ASN A 37 17.92 28.12 23.92
CA ASN A 37 16.54 27.65 23.77
C ASN A 37 15.81 28.36 22.63
N SER A 38 16.04 29.66 22.43
CA SER A 38 15.51 30.42 21.30
C SER A 38 16.07 29.91 19.96
N TRP A 39 17.38 29.62 19.88
CA TRP A 39 18.02 29.04 18.70
C TRP A 39 17.49 27.64 18.37
N ILE A 40 17.26 26.81 19.38
CA ILE A 40 16.67 25.47 19.22
C ILE A 40 15.23 25.58 18.70
N GLY A 41 14.42 26.50 19.25
CA GLY A 41 13.07 26.76 18.74
C GLY A 41 13.07 27.21 17.28
N LEU A 42 13.98 28.11 16.92
CA LEU A 42 14.14 28.61 15.55
C LEU A 42 14.59 27.50 14.59
N PHE A 43 15.46 26.59 15.04
CA PHE A 43 15.83 25.40 14.28
C PHE A 43 14.63 24.49 14.00
N PHE A 44 13.80 24.18 15.00
CA PHE A 44 12.62 23.33 14.79
C PHE A 44 11.57 23.99 13.89
N ILE A 45 11.33 25.29 14.05
CA ILE A 45 10.38 26.04 13.21
C ILE A 45 10.88 26.08 11.76
N SER A 46 12.16 26.37 11.55
CA SER A 46 12.75 26.41 10.20
C SER A 46 12.79 25.02 9.55
N ALA A 47 13.09 23.96 10.30
CA ALA A 47 13.05 22.59 9.82
C ALA A 47 11.62 22.16 9.43
N PHE A 48 10.63 22.49 10.26
CA PHE A 48 9.22 22.23 9.95
C PHE A 48 8.76 22.97 8.70
N CYS A 49 9.11 24.25 8.56
CA CYS A 49 8.84 25.02 7.35
C CYS A 49 9.55 24.44 6.12
N ALA A 50 10.80 24.00 6.24
CA ALA A 50 11.52 23.36 5.14
C ALA A 50 10.84 22.07 4.69
N ILE A 51 10.38 21.22 5.62
CA ILE A 51 9.65 19.99 5.30
C ILE A 51 8.36 20.28 4.54
N PHE A 52 7.60 21.29 4.99
CA PHE A 52 6.36 21.69 4.30
C PHE A 52 6.62 22.32 2.93
N LEU A 53 7.65 23.16 2.80
CA LEU A 53 7.96 23.88 1.57
C LEU A 53 8.54 22.98 0.49
N PHE A 54 9.35 21.99 0.89
CA PHE A 54 9.98 21.06 -0.03
C PHE A 54 9.26 19.72 -0.03
N GLN A 55 8.00 19.63 0.42
CA GLN A 55 7.31 18.35 0.51
C GLN A 55 7.35 17.58 -0.82
N GLU A 56 6.97 18.21 -1.94
CA GLU A 56 7.03 17.59 -3.27
C GLU A 56 8.46 17.23 -3.71
N ASP A 57 9.44 18.11 -3.49
CA ASP A 57 10.83 17.87 -3.87
C ASP A 57 11.51 16.81 -2.99
N ILE A 58 11.15 16.74 -1.70
CA ILE A 58 11.59 15.70 -0.76
C ILE A 58 10.98 14.36 -1.19
N TYR A 59 9.69 14.31 -1.53
CA TYR A 59 9.07 13.10 -2.06
C TYR A 59 9.70 12.66 -3.38
N GLN A 60 9.99 13.59 -4.30
CA GLN A 60 10.70 13.28 -5.54
C GLN A 60 12.14 12.83 -5.27
N PHE A 61 12.84 13.45 -4.33
CA PHE A 61 14.21 13.08 -3.94
C PHE A 61 14.24 11.68 -3.30
N PHE A 62 13.27 11.33 -2.44
CA PHE A 62 13.12 9.98 -1.91
C PHE A 62 12.77 8.95 -3.00
N ASP A 63 11.88 9.29 -3.94
CA ASP A 63 11.55 8.43 -5.10
C ASP A 63 12.73 8.28 -6.09
N GLN A 64 13.63 9.27 -6.15
CA GLN A 64 14.88 9.20 -6.92
C GLN A 64 15.99 8.42 -6.20
N ARG A 65 16.08 8.55 -4.87
CA ARG A 65 17.10 7.86 -4.07
C ARG A 65 16.79 6.37 -3.91
N THR A 66 15.51 5.97 -3.85
CA THR A 66 15.11 4.56 -3.97
C THR A 66 15.46 3.97 -5.33
N LYS A 67 15.44 4.76 -6.42
CA LYS A 67 15.91 4.31 -7.75
C LYS A 67 17.42 4.15 -7.87
N TRP A 68 18.20 4.76 -6.98
CA TRP A 68 19.68 4.68 -6.99
C TRP A 68 20.23 3.72 -5.93
N GLY A 69 19.38 3.21 -5.04
CA GLY A 69 19.73 2.19 -4.06
C GLY A 69 19.74 0.79 -4.69
N PHE A 70 20.94 0.22 -4.73
CA PHE A 70 21.22 -1.22 -4.83
C PHE A 70 21.14 -1.91 -6.20
N LEU A 71 22.32 -2.04 -6.80
CA LEU A 71 22.73 -3.16 -7.64
C LEU A 71 22.22 -4.50 -7.05
N GLY A 72 21.27 -5.16 -7.74
CA GLY A 72 20.88 -6.54 -7.46
C GLY A 72 19.39 -6.83 -7.26
N ALA A 73 18.51 -5.82 -7.24
CA ALA A 73 17.08 -6.08 -7.08
C ALA A 73 16.44 -6.58 -8.40
N SER A 74 15.65 -7.65 -8.29
CA SER A 74 14.72 -8.15 -9.30
C SER A 74 13.97 -6.98 -9.93
N ILE A 75 13.87 -6.98 -11.26
CA ILE A 75 13.07 -5.98 -11.99
C ILE A 75 11.63 -6.12 -11.45
N PRO A 76 11.06 -5.09 -10.80
CA PRO A 76 9.68 -5.18 -10.35
C PRO A 76 8.78 -5.33 -11.58
N LEU A 77 7.95 -6.39 -11.61
CA LEU A 77 7.03 -6.67 -12.72
C LEU A 77 6.01 -5.54 -12.99
N GLN A 78 5.85 -4.59 -12.06
CA GLN A 78 4.89 -3.51 -12.20
C GLN A 78 5.53 -2.27 -12.86
N LYS A 79 5.51 -2.26 -14.20
CA LYS A 79 6.08 -1.18 -15.02
C LYS A 79 5.23 0.10 -15.05
N ASN A 80 4.02 0.11 -14.51
CA ASN A 80 3.09 1.25 -14.70
C ASN A 80 2.27 1.59 -13.44
N ARG A 81 2.42 2.81 -12.92
CA ARG A 81 1.68 3.37 -11.76
C ARG A 81 0.30 3.95 -12.14
N THR A 82 -0.13 3.84 -13.40
CA THR A 82 -1.50 4.21 -13.80
C THR A 82 -2.47 3.13 -13.38
N ILE A 83 -3.64 3.51 -12.82
CA ILE A 83 -4.77 2.60 -12.60
C ILE A 83 -4.97 1.81 -13.90
N PRO A 84 -4.76 0.48 -13.91
CA PRO A 84 -4.89 -0.31 -15.12
C PRO A 84 -6.26 -0.04 -15.76
N ASP A 85 -6.31 0.21 -17.07
CA ASP A 85 -7.59 0.39 -17.79
C ASP A 85 -8.53 -0.81 -17.59
N LEU A 86 -7.96 -1.95 -17.18
CA LEU A 86 -8.66 -3.13 -16.69
C LEU A 86 -9.67 -2.83 -15.56
N PHE A 87 -9.38 -1.94 -14.61
CA PHE A 87 -10.33 -1.56 -13.56
C PHE A 87 -11.42 -0.60 -14.02
N ARG A 88 -11.28 0.00 -15.22
CA ARG A 88 -12.33 0.80 -15.87
C ARG A 88 -13.32 -0.09 -16.63
N ASN A 89 -12.92 -1.31 -17.00
CA ASN A 89 -13.77 -2.29 -17.67
C ASN A 89 -14.07 -3.47 -16.75
N ASP A 90 -15.19 -3.38 -16.02
CA ASP A 90 -15.64 -4.42 -15.08
C ASP A 90 -15.76 -5.80 -15.71
N GLN A 91 -16.08 -5.88 -17.00
CA GLN A 91 -16.23 -7.16 -17.69
C GLN A 91 -14.88 -7.87 -17.88
N LYS A 92 -13.84 -7.11 -18.27
CA LYS A 92 -12.47 -7.65 -18.39
C LYS A 92 -11.87 -8.03 -17.04
N PHE A 93 -12.11 -7.23 -15.99
CA PHE A 93 -11.67 -7.59 -14.64
C PHE A 93 -12.30 -8.91 -14.17
N GLN A 94 -13.59 -9.11 -14.45
CA GLN A 94 -14.26 -10.37 -14.14
C GLN A 94 -13.70 -11.55 -14.90
N GLU A 95 -13.42 -11.40 -16.20
CA GLU A 95 -12.85 -12.47 -17.02
C GLU A 95 -11.47 -12.94 -16.49
N ILE A 96 -10.71 -12.05 -15.88
CA ILE A 96 -9.38 -12.36 -15.33
C ILE A 96 -9.46 -13.14 -14.01
N ILE A 97 -10.38 -12.75 -13.12
CA ILE A 97 -10.53 -13.40 -11.81
C ILE A 97 -11.52 -14.57 -11.84
N SER A 98 -12.24 -14.72 -12.95
CA SER A 98 -13.37 -15.64 -13.19
C SER A 98 -13.10 -17.04 -12.66
N ASP A 99 -12.01 -17.67 -13.11
CA ASP A 99 -11.85 -19.11 -12.95
C ASP A 99 -11.55 -19.52 -11.51
N THR A 100 -10.91 -18.63 -10.73
CA THR A 100 -10.55 -18.90 -9.32
C THR A 100 -11.58 -18.35 -8.34
N VAL A 101 -12.09 -17.14 -8.61
CA VAL A 101 -13.01 -16.44 -7.70
C VAL A 101 -14.44 -16.90 -7.85
N ILE A 102 -14.95 -17.15 -9.07
CA ILE A 102 -16.34 -17.56 -9.27
C ILE A 102 -16.59 -18.92 -8.64
N VAL A 103 -15.67 -19.87 -8.82
CA VAL A 103 -15.77 -21.22 -8.24
C VAL A 103 -15.74 -21.17 -6.71
N TRP A 104 -14.87 -20.35 -6.12
CA TRP A 104 -14.82 -20.15 -4.66
C TRP A 104 -16.06 -19.42 -4.12
N MET A 105 -16.52 -18.38 -4.82
CA MET A 105 -17.73 -17.64 -4.44
C MET A 105 -18.97 -18.53 -4.47
N ASP A 106 -19.11 -19.36 -5.52
CA ASP A 106 -20.22 -20.30 -5.64
C ASP A 106 -20.15 -21.38 -4.54
N LYS A 107 -18.95 -21.86 -4.17
CA LYS A 107 -18.78 -22.81 -3.06
C LYS A 107 -19.16 -22.21 -1.71
N ILE A 108 -18.73 -20.98 -1.40
CA ILE A 108 -19.11 -20.27 -0.16
C ILE A 108 -20.61 -19.97 -0.14
N LEU A 109 -21.21 -19.67 -1.29
CA LEU A 109 -22.65 -19.47 -1.43
C LEU A 109 -23.42 -20.74 -1.09
N MET A 110 -23.00 -21.90 -1.61
CA MET A 110 -23.59 -23.20 -1.29
C MET A 110 -23.46 -23.55 0.20
N ASP A 111 -22.28 -23.40 0.79
CA ASP A 111 -22.03 -23.69 2.21
C ASP A 111 -22.86 -22.81 3.16
N LYS A 112 -23.15 -21.56 2.76
CA LYS A 112 -24.02 -20.64 3.53
C LYS A 112 -25.51 -20.85 3.27
N GLN A 113 -25.88 -21.37 2.10
CA GLN A 113 -27.26 -21.69 1.73
C GLN A 113 -27.80 -22.90 2.47
N GLU A 114 -26.96 -23.89 2.79
CA GLU A 114 -27.36 -25.04 3.63
C GLU A 114 -27.90 -24.60 5.01
N GLN A 115 -27.58 -23.38 5.46
CA GLN A 115 -28.00 -22.82 6.74
C GLN A 115 -29.24 -21.91 6.71
N ARG A 116 -29.77 -21.46 5.56
CA ARG A 116 -30.90 -20.51 5.53
C ARG A 116 -31.88 -20.75 4.38
N ALA A 117 -33.08 -21.18 4.73
CA ALA A 117 -34.21 -21.42 3.83
C ALA A 117 -35.08 -20.17 3.60
N LYS A 118 -35.43 -19.90 2.32
CA LYS A 118 -36.65 -19.29 1.72
C LYS A 118 -36.33 -18.71 0.32
N GLU A 119 -36.79 -19.37 -0.74
CA GLU A 119 -36.22 -19.31 -2.11
C GLU A 119 -36.31 -17.99 -2.90
N GLU A 120 -37.24 -17.07 -2.63
CA GLU A 120 -37.42 -15.86 -3.48
C GLU A 120 -36.61 -14.62 -3.00
N GLU A 121 -36.50 -14.39 -1.70
CA GLU A 121 -35.61 -13.35 -1.12
C GLU A 121 -34.13 -13.72 -1.29
N ILE A 122 -33.84 -15.01 -1.49
CA ILE A 122 -32.50 -15.56 -1.63
C ILE A 122 -31.84 -15.11 -2.92
N ILE A 123 -32.54 -15.13 -4.06
CA ILE A 123 -31.91 -14.82 -5.36
C ILE A 123 -31.44 -13.36 -5.40
N GLU A 124 -32.30 -12.43 -4.97
CA GLU A 124 -31.93 -11.01 -4.93
C GLU A 124 -30.81 -10.74 -3.90
N THR A 125 -30.85 -11.42 -2.75
CA THR A 125 -29.79 -11.34 -1.74
C THR A 125 -28.47 -11.92 -2.25
N ILE A 126 -28.51 -13.00 -3.04
CA ILE A 126 -27.34 -13.62 -3.66
C ILE A 126 -26.72 -12.70 -4.69
N GLU A 127 -27.53 -12.11 -5.59
CA GLU A 127 -27.02 -11.18 -6.60
C GLU A 127 -26.39 -9.95 -5.95
N ARG A 128 -27.02 -9.42 -4.90
CA ARG A 128 -26.48 -8.29 -4.13
C ARG A 128 -25.17 -8.66 -3.43
N PHE A 129 -25.12 -9.81 -2.77
CA PHE A 129 -23.91 -10.30 -2.11
C PHE A 129 -22.78 -10.59 -3.11
N LYS A 130 -23.11 -11.15 -4.27
CA LYS A 130 -22.16 -11.40 -5.37
C LYS A 130 -21.57 -10.09 -5.88
N LYS A 131 -22.41 -9.06 -6.04
CA LYS A 131 -21.99 -7.71 -6.43
C LYS A 131 -21.10 -7.05 -5.39
N GLU A 132 -21.50 -7.06 -4.11
CA GLU A 132 -20.69 -6.50 -3.01
C GLU A 132 -19.33 -7.20 -2.88
N LYS A 133 -19.29 -8.52 -3.03
CA LYS A 133 -18.04 -9.30 -3.00
C LYS A 133 -17.13 -8.99 -4.19
N LYS A 134 -17.72 -8.83 -5.37
CA LYS A 134 -17.01 -8.41 -6.58
C LYS A 134 -16.39 -7.03 -6.40
N ASP A 135 -17.14 -6.07 -5.88
CA ASP A 135 -16.64 -4.72 -5.62
C ASP A 135 -15.55 -4.74 -4.55
N TYR A 136 -15.74 -5.51 -3.48
CA TYR A 136 -14.71 -5.71 -2.44
C TYR A 136 -13.39 -6.24 -3.02
N LEU A 137 -13.45 -7.27 -3.87
CA LEU A 137 -12.27 -7.82 -4.54
C LEU A 137 -11.59 -6.79 -5.45
N LYS A 138 -12.39 -6.07 -6.23
CA LYS A 138 -11.90 -5.00 -7.11
C LYS A 138 -11.14 -3.93 -6.32
N TRP A 139 -11.73 -3.45 -5.22
CA TRP A 139 -11.09 -2.45 -4.36
C TRP A 139 -9.87 -3.00 -3.63
N SER A 140 -9.92 -4.27 -3.20
CA SER A 140 -8.78 -4.93 -2.55
C SER A 140 -7.58 -5.04 -3.50
N PHE A 141 -7.81 -5.39 -4.76
CA PHE A 141 -6.74 -5.52 -5.77
C PHE A 141 -6.19 -4.16 -6.16
N LEU A 142 -7.05 -3.16 -6.35
CA LEU A 142 -6.63 -1.79 -6.62
C LEU A 142 -5.77 -1.22 -5.48
N PHE A 143 -6.19 -1.47 -4.23
CA PHE A 143 -5.46 -1.02 -3.06
C PHE A 143 -4.13 -1.77 -2.92
N ALA A 144 -4.13 -3.10 -3.10
CA ALA A 144 -2.90 -3.89 -3.15
C ALA A 144 -1.92 -3.40 -4.23
N ASP A 145 -2.43 -3.01 -5.40
CA ASP A 145 -1.60 -2.49 -6.49
C ASP A 145 -0.91 -1.17 -6.18
N TYR A 146 -1.56 -0.32 -5.39
CA TYR A 146 -1.05 1.00 -5.03
C TYR A 146 -0.15 0.99 -3.79
N PHE A 147 -0.43 0.08 -2.84
CA PHE A 147 0.20 0.11 -1.51
C PHE A 147 1.14 -1.06 -1.22
N LEU A 148 1.06 -2.18 -1.94
CA LEU A 148 2.05 -3.26 -1.75
C LEU A 148 3.37 -2.90 -2.41
N VAL A 149 4.43 -3.02 -1.61
CA VAL A 149 5.82 -2.89 -2.05
C VAL A 149 6.16 -4.08 -2.97
N PRO A 150 7.04 -3.91 -3.98
CA PRO A 150 7.40 -4.99 -4.89
C PRO A 150 7.83 -6.30 -4.20
N HIS A 151 8.66 -6.22 -3.16
CA HIS A 151 9.08 -7.39 -2.38
C HIS A 151 7.90 -8.15 -1.76
N SER A 152 6.82 -7.46 -1.37
CA SER A 152 5.61 -8.15 -0.87
C SER A 152 4.92 -8.96 -1.96
N LYS A 153 4.95 -8.49 -3.21
CA LYS A 153 4.36 -9.18 -4.37
C LYS A 153 5.21 -10.39 -4.77
N ASP A 154 6.54 -10.24 -4.75
CA ASP A 154 7.47 -11.32 -5.04
C ASP A 154 7.34 -12.46 -4.00
N VAL A 155 7.28 -12.12 -2.72
CA VAL A 155 7.04 -13.08 -1.64
C VAL A 155 5.67 -13.76 -1.79
N LEU A 156 4.63 -13.00 -2.13
CA LEU A 156 3.30 -13.59 -2.38
C LEU A 156 3.32 -14.58 -3.55
N TYR A 157 4.09 -14.29 -4.61
CA TYR A 157 4.23 -15.17 -5.76
C TYR A 157 4.95 -16.49 -5.41
N GLU A 158 6.01 -16.44 -4.59
CA GLU A 158 6.66 -17.65 -4.08
C GLU A 158 5.71 -18.52 -3.24
N ILE A 159 4.82 -17.90 -2.47
CA ILE A 159 3.77 -18.63 -1.72
C ILE A 159 2.74 -19.22 -2.69
N TYR A 160 2.38 -18.49 -3.74
CA TYR A 160 1.43 -18.95 -4.77
C TYR A 160 1.94 -20.20 -5.48
N GLU A 161 3.19 -20.20 -5.94
CA GLU A 161 3.83 -21.34 -6.62
C GLU A 161 3.93 -22.59 -5.74
N ARG A 162 4.13 -22.41 -4.43
CA ARG A 162 4.28 -23.53 -3.48
C ARG A 162 2.97 -23.95 -2.82
N HIS A 163 1.91 -23.15 -2.98
CA HIS A 163 0.60 -23.22 -2.31
C HIS A 163 0.60 -23.11 -0.77
N TYR A 164 1.64 -23.60 -0.11
CA TYR A 164 1.88 -23.47 1.31
C TYR A 164 3.39 -23.36 1.58
N ILE A 165 3.75 -22.63 2.63
CA ILE A 165 5.13 -22.53 3.10
C ILE A 165 5.21 -22.63 4.63
N THR A 166 6.26 -23.29 5.13
CA THR A 166 6.60 -23.34 6.55
C THR A 166 7.39 -22.09 6.93
N LYS A 167 7.55 -21.85 8.24
CA LYS A 167 8.39 -20.76 8.74
C LYS A 167 9.81 -20.80 8.18
N ASP A 168 10.42 -21.99 8.07
CA ASP A 168 11.78 -22.15 7.57
C ASP A 168 11.87 -21.83 6.07
N MET A 169 10.89 -22.26 5.28
CA MET A 169 10.81 -21.91 3.87
C MET A 169 10.59 -20.40 3.67
N PHE A 170 9.79 -19.77 4.52
CA PHE A 170 9.62 -18.32 4.49
C PHE A 170 10.96 -17.61 4.74
N GLN A 171 11.71 -18.03 5.75
CA GLN A 171 13.04 -17.46 6.04
C GLN A 171 14.02 -17.66 4.88
N GLU A 172 13.97 -18.80 4.19
CA GLU A 172 14.78 -19.04 2.99
C GLU A 172 14.43 -18.08 1.85
N ILE A 173 13.14 -17.83 1.60
CA ILE A 173 12.67 -16.88 0.58
C ILE A 173 13.15 -15.46 0.91
N ILE A 174 12.95 -15.02 2.16
CA ILE A 174 13.35 -13.69 2.65
C ILE A 174 14.88 -13.52 2.53
N ALA A 175 15.66 -14.53 2.92
CA ALA A 175 17.12 -14.50 2.81
C ALA A 175 17.60 -14.41 1.34
N LYS A 176 16.94 -15.12 0.42
CA LYS A 176 17.25 -15.05 -1.03
C LYS A 176 16.99 -13.65 -1.61
N MET A 177 15.97 -12.97 -1.11
CA MET A 177 15.59 -11.63 -1.55
C MET A 177 16.35 -10.51 -0.83
N ALA A 178 17.27 -10.86 0.09
CA ALA A 178 18.02 -9.92 0.93
C ALA A 178 17.12 -8.95 1.72
N ILE A 179 15.93 -9.42 2.11
CA ILE A 179 14.95 -8.68 2.90
C ILE A 179 15.33 -8.79 4.38
N ASP A 180 15.28 -7.67 5.11
CA ASP A 180 15.57 -7.67 6.54
C ASP A 180 14.39 -8.23 7.38
N GLU A 181 14.65 -8.58 8.64
CA GLU A 181 13.65 -9.21 9.50
C GLU A 181 12.42 -8.32 9.78
N GLN A 182 12.60 -7.00 9.86
CA GLN A 182 11.49 -6.06 10.08
C GLN A 182 10.63 -5.93 8.83
N GLU A 183 11.25 -5.84 7.66
CA GLU A 183 10.56 -5.83 6.38
C GLU A 183 9.83 -7.17 6.14
N ALA A 184 10.44 -8.31 6.49
CA ALA A 184 9.82 -9.62 6.39
C ALA A 184 8.56 -9.77 7.25
N GLU A 185 8.61 -9.28 8.49
CA GLU A 185 7.44 -9.25 9.38
C GLU A 185 6.33 -8.35 8.80
N ALA A 186 6.69 -7.14 8.35
CA ALA A 186 5.75 -6.22 7.71
C ALA A 186 5.12 -6.81 6.44
N ILE A 187 5.90 -7.53 5.62
CA ILE A 187 5.39 -8.25 4.44
C ILE A 187 4.40 -9.34 4.85
N SER A 188 4.74 -10.17 5.83
CA SER A 188 3.84 -11.20 6.32
C SER A 188 2.51 -10.60 6.82
N ASP A 189 2.58 -9.52 7.58
CA ASP A 189 1.41 -8.88 8.17
C ASP A 189 0.54 -8.18 7.13
N ILE A 190 1.14 -7.47 6.16
CA ILE A 190 0.36 -6.82 5.11
C ILE A 190 -0.32 -7.84 4.19
N LEU A 191 0.33 -8.96 3.87
CA LEU A 191 -0.28 -10.02 3.07
C LEU A 191 -1.44 -10.72 3.81
N ARG A 192 -1.36 -10.84 5.14
CA ARG A 192 -2.48 -11.30 5.98
C ARG A 192 -3.60 -10.27 6.08
N PHE A 193 -3.27 -8.98 6.16
CA PHE A 193 -4.24 -7.88 6.20
C PHE A 193 -5.12 -7.87 4.94
N PHE A 194 -4.53 -8.05 3.76
CA PHE A 194 -5.27 -8.23 2.50
C PHE A 194 -5.94 -9.60 2.36
N ARG A 195 -5.75 -10.49 3.35
CA ARG A 195 -6.26 -11.86 3.36
C ARG A 195 -5.77 -12.67 2.16
N PHE A 196 -4.61 -12.31 1.60
CA PHE A 196 -3.98 -13.06 0.51
C PHE A 196 -3.34 -14.35 1.00
N ILE A 197 -2.87 -14.33 2.24
CA ILE A 197 -2.37 -15.52 2.94
C ILE A 197 -3.10 -15.69 4.27
N ARG A 198 -3.17 -16.93 4.74
CA ARG A 198 -3.67 -17.27 6.08
C ARG A 198 -2.67 -18.16 6.80
N LYS A 199 -2.60 -18.02 8.12
CA LYS A 199 -1.84 -18.95 8.96
C LYS A 199 -2.70 -20.17 9.27
N GLN A 200 -2.24 -21.35 8.90
CA GLN A 200 -2.78 -22.64 9.33
C GLN A 200 -1.68 -23.36 10.09
N GLU A 201 -1.86 -23.52 11.41
CA GLU A 201 -0.85 -24.12 12.28
C GLU A 201 0.52 -23.41 12.17
N GLU A 202 1.55 -24.11 11.69
CA GLU A 202 2.91 -23.60 11.47
C GLU A 202 3.18 -23.17 10.01
N GLU A 203 2.14 -23.22 9.17
CA GLU A 203 2.23 -22.94 7.74
C GLU A 203 1.49 -21.66 7.35
N LEU A 204 2.04 -20.97 6.35
CA LEU A 204 1.36 -19.90 5.63
C LEU A 204 0.81 -20.50 4.33
N VAL A 205 -0.50 -20.44 4.19
CA VAL A 205 -1.22 -20.99 3.05
C VAL A 205 -1.80 -19.84 2.24
N ILE A 206 -1.65 -19.89 0.92
CA ILE A 206 -2.29 -18.89 0.06
C ILE A 206 -3.80 -19.05 0.06
N THR A 207 -4.53 -17.95 0.09
CA THR A 207 -5.99 -17.96 -0.01
C THR A 207 -6.42 -17.88 -1.48
N GLU A 208 -7.69 -18.08 -1.73
CA GLU A 208 -8.29 -17.94 -3.05
C GLU A 208 -8.25 -16.49 -3.53
N ILE A 209 -8.32 -15.52 -2.60
CA ILE A 209 -8.15 -14.09 -2.90
C ILE A 209 -6.70 -13.80 -3.32
N GLY A 210 -5.72 -14.35 -2.58
CA GLY A 210 -4.30 -14.19 -2.91
C GLY A 210 -3.96 -14.83 -4.27
N SER A 211 -4.47 -16.04 -4.51
CA SER A 211 -4.28 -16.75 -5.78
C SER A 211 -4.86 -15.96 -6.96
N ALA A 212 -6.08 -15.45 -6.80
CA ALA A 212 -6.70 -14.60 -7.83
C ALA A 212 -5.94 -13.29 -8.06
N TYR A 213 -5.29 -12.74 -7.04
CA TYR A 213 -4.43 -11.57 -7.18
C TYR A 213 -3.14 -11.91 -7.95
N CYS A 214 -2.52 -13.07 -7.71
CA CYS A 214 -1.37 -13.54 -8.49
C CYS A 214 -1.72 -13.74 -9.97
N THR A 215 -2.83 -14.42 -10.26
CA THR A 215 -3.32 -14.57 -11.66
C THR A 215 -3.62 -13.22 -12.31
N TYR A 216 -4.15 -12.27 -11.53
CA TYR A 216 -4.34 -10.89 -11.99
C TYR A 216 -3.00 -10.22 -12.35
N LEU A 217 -1.99 -10.33 -11.48
CA LEU A 217 -0.65 -9.77 -11.71
C LEU A 217 0.01 -10.36 -12.98
N GLU A 218 -0.09 -11.66 -13.18
CA GLU A 218 0.42 -12.34 -14.38
C GLU A 218 -0.19 -11.75 -15.65
N ARG A 219 -1.52 -11.57 -15.68
CA ARG A 219 -2.22 -11.06 -16.88
C ARG A 219 -2.05 -9.58 -17.15
N ILE A 220 -1.72 -8.75 -16.16
CA ILE A 220 -1.39 -7.33 -16.39
C ILE A 220 0.10 -7.10 -16.72
N SER A 221 0.95 -8.09 -16.48
CA SER A 221 2.39 -8.05 -16.78
C SER A 221 2.74 -8.50 -18.21
N GLN A 222 1.80 -9.18 -18.89
CA GLN A 222 1.84 -9.52 -20.32
C GLN A 222 1.50 -8.31 -21.19
#